data_AF-A0A9W8YHP2-F1
#
_entry.id   AF-A0A9W8YHP2-F1
#
_cell.length_a   1.000
_cell.length_b   1.000
_cell.length_c   1.000
_cell.angle_alpha   90.00
_cell.angle_beta   90.00
_cell.angle_gamma   90.00
#
_symmetry.space_group_name_H-M   'P 1'
#
loop_
_entity.id
_entity.type
_entity.pdbx_description
1 polymer ?
#
loop_
_entity_poly.entity_id
_entity_poly.type
_entity_poly.pdbx_seq_one_letter_code
_entity_poly.pdbx_strand_id
1 'polypeptide(L)'
;MTSLSFRSGDIRTQYYIATSNAFQEDSSECLMDLASTKCGKYGHLQSVMSTPVSGSVRLVCAPHNDPDPRVIFISNNLASKIMFCTVEEVSPGVTESIYSERTLIEGDYVVLERAPSLSKYNIQPLRVLYWGEDCMRIHTKVFSYFHRDYDRDEGHIYALGNFESIQ
;
A
#
# COMPACT_ATOMS: atom_id res chain seq x y z
N MET A 1 -13.28 12.05 11.96
CA MET A 1 -12.62 10.76 11.67
C MET A 1 -11.12 11.02 11.62
N THR A 2 -10.40 10.70 12.68
CA THR A 2 -8.93 10.77 12.72
C THR A 2 -8.37 9.64 11.86
N SER A 3 -7.54 9.97 10.86
CA SER A 3 -6.98 8.98 9.96
C SER A 3 -6.10 7.98 10.72
N LEU A 4 -6.12 6.72 10.30
CA LEU A 4 -5.30 5.63 10.85
C LEU A 4 -3.80 5.96 10.91
N SER A 5 -3.31 6.88 10.06
CA SER A 5 -1.92 7.34 10.02
C SER A 5 -1.49 8.16 11.25
N PHE A 6 -2.41 8.91 11.89
CA PHE A 6 -2.08 9.63 13.13
C PHE A 6 -1.97 8.67 14.32
N ARG A 7 -2.79 7.60 14.33
CA ARG A 7 -2.77 6.61 15.43
C ARG A 7 -1.50 5.78 15.50
N SER A 8 -0.86 5.45 14.38
CA SER A 8 0.36 4.63 14.40
C SER A 8 1.56 5.36 15.00
N GLY A 9 1.67 6.68 14.76
CA GLY A 9 2.69 7.53 15.40
C GLY A 9 2.52 7.61 16.92
N ASP A 10 1.28 7.78 17.37
CA ASP A 10 0.95 7.83 18.79
C ASP A 10 1.23 6.49 19.50
N ILE A 11 0.85 5.36 18.90
CA ILE A 11 1.07 4.02 19.47
C ILE A 11 2.57 3.71 19.60
N ARG A 12 3.38 4.09 18.62
CA ARG A 12 4.84 3.88 18.69
C ARG A 12 5.46 4.69 19.83
N THR A 13 5.01 5.92 20.00
CA THR A 13 5.47 6.80 21.10
C THR A 13 5.06 6.24 22.46
N GLN A 14 3.80 5.80 22.59
CA GLN A 14 3.30 5.15 23.81
C GLN A 14 4.09 3.89 24.17
N TYR A 15 4.41 3.04 23.19
CA TYR A 15 5.24 1.86 23.42
C TYR A 15 6.64 2.23 23.93
N TYR A 16 7.30 3.25 23.36
CA TYR A 16 8.62 3.68 23.83
C TYR A 16 8.58 4.23 25.26
N ILE A 17 7.53 5.00 25.60
CA ILE A 17 7.32 5.52 26.96
C ILE A 17 7.10 4.37 27.94
N ALA A 18 6.19 3.44 27.63
CA ALA A 18 5.91 2.27 28.47
C ALA A 18 7.15 1.38 28.65
N THR A 19 7.96 1.23 27.60
CA THR A 19 9.23 0.51 27.67
C THR A 19 10.21 1.20 28.62
N SER A 20 10.38 2.52 28.49
CA SER A 20 11.27 3.30 29.36
C SER A 20 10.83 3.20 30.83
N ASN A 21 9.54 3.31 31.10
CA ASN A 21 9.00 3.24 32.45
C ASN A 21 9.19 1.85 33.05
N ALA A 22 8.92 0.77 32.30
CA ALA A 22 9.14 -0.60 32.77
C ALA A 22 10.62 -0.92 33.06
N PHE A 23 11.56 -0.28 32.34
CA PHE A 23 12.99 -0.41 32.62
C PHE A 23 13.45 0.37 33.86
N GLN A 24 12.79 1.48 34.18
CA GLN A 24 13.15 2.34 35.32
C GLN A 24 12.46 1.90 36.61
N GLU A 25 11.18 1.56 36.50
CA GLU A 25 10.29 1.20 37.59
C GLU A 25 9.74 -0.20 37.27
N ASP A 26 10.40 -1.24 37.79
CA ASP A 26 10.01 -2.65 37.66
C ASP A 26 8.75 -2.97 38.49
N SER A 27 7.69 -2.19 38.26
CA SER A 27 6.40 -2.31 38.93
C SER A 27 5.47 -3.18 38.09
N SER A 28 4.58 -3.90 38.76
CA SER A 28 3.57 -4.73 38.09
C SER A 28 2.68 -3.90 37.15
N GLU A 29 2.46 -2.62 37.44
CA GLU A 29 1.63 -1.73 36.63
C GLU A 29 2.36 -1.34 35.33
N CYS A 30 3.64 -0.98 35.40
CA CYS A 30 4.46 -0.67 34.23
C CYS A 30 4.63 -1.89 33.30
N LEU A 31 4.78 -3.09 33.86
CA LEU A 31 4.87 -4.32 33.06
C LEU A 31 3.55 -4.66 32.35
N MET A 32 2.40 -4.43 33.01
CA MET A 32 1.08 -4.61 32.39
C MET A 32 0.84 -3.59 31.28
N ASP A 33 1.24 -2.33 31.50
CA ASP A 33 1.13 -1.28 30.48
C ASP A 33 2.00 -1.60 29.26
N LEU A 34 3.25 -2.04 29.46
CA LEU A 34 4.12 -2.52 28.38
C LEU A 34 3.52 -3.71 27.62
N ALA A 35 2.96 -4.69 28.32
CA ALA A 35 2.31 -5.84 27.68
C ALA A 35 1.11 -5.41 26.82
N SER A 36 0.31 -4.47 27.32
CA SER A 36 -0.86 -3.93 26.63
C SER A 36 -0.49 -3.10 25.39
N THR A 37 0.53 -2.24 25.50
CA THR A 37 1.01 -1.38 24.42
C THR A 37 1.82 -2.16 23.38
N LYS A 38 2.45 -3.28 23.75
CA LYS A 38 3.18 -4.14 22.80
C LYS A 38 2.25 -5.06 22.03
N CYS A 39 1.42 -5.84 22.74
CA CYS A 39 0.68 -6.98 22.21
C CYS A 39 -0.84 -6.81 22.21
N GLY A 40 -1.36 -5.70 22.74
CA GLY A 40 -2.79 -5.44 22.76
C GLY A 40 -3.38 -5.25 21.35
N LYS A 41 -4.71 -5.23 21.29
CA LYS A 41 -5.48 -5.02 20.04
C LYS A 41 -5.17 -3.68 19.34
N TYR A 42 -4.68 -2.71 20.10
CA TYR A 42 -4.22 -1.41 19.59
C TYR A 42 -2.73 -1.21 19.87
N GLY A 43 -2.02 -2.29 20.14
CA GLY A 43 -0.61 -2.28 20.47
C GLY A 43 0.28 -2.15 19.23
N HIS A 44 1.56 -1.95 19.50
CA HIS A 44 2.59 -1.70 18.52
C HIS A 44 2.69 -2.81 17.47
N LEU A 45 2.62 -4.09 17.87
CA LEU A 45 2.70 -5.21 16.93
C LEU A 45 1.55 -5.20 15.92
N GLN A 46 0.31 -4.96 16.39
CA GLN A 46 -0.83 -4.87 15.48
C GLN A 46 -0.74 -3.63 14.60
N SER A 47 -0.25 -2.51 15.13
CA SER A 47 0.00 -1.31 14.33
C SER A 47 0.99 -1.57 13.20
N VAL A 48 2.10 -2.27 13.46
CA VAL A 48 3.09 -2.64 12.44
C VAL A 48 2.44 -3.46 11.33
N MET A 49 1.66 -4.48 11.70
CA MET A 49 0.99 -5.38 10.75
C MET A 49 -0.18 -4.75 9.98
N SER A 50 -0.67 -3.58 10.39
CA SER A 50 -1.79 -2.88 9.75
C SER A 50 -1.44 -1.43 9.40
N THR A 51 -0.15 -1.16 9.17
CA THR A 51 0.31 0.18 8.81
C THR A 51 -0.22 0.54 7.42
N PRO A 52 -0.94 1.67 7.27
CA PRO A 52 -1.32 2.16 5.95
C PRO A 52 -0.09 2.42 5.09
N VAL A 53 -0.09 1.92 3.86
CA VAL A 53 1.01 2.16 2.92
C VAL A 53 0.81 3.52 2.26
N SER A 54 1.73 4.45 2.48
CA SER A 54 1.74 5.75 1.78
C SER A 54 1.92 5.55 0.28
N GLY A 55 1.31 6.42 -0.53
CA GLY A 55 1.38 6.31 -2.00
C GLY A 55 0.54 5.17 -2.57
N SER A 56 -0.40 4.63 -1.79
CA SER A 56 -1.37 3.64 -2.24
C SER A 56 -2.75 4.26 -2.39
N VAL A 57 -3.58 3.72 -3.28
CA VAL A 57 -4.96 4.18 -3.46
C VAL A 57 -5.93 3.01 -3.55
N ARG A 58 -7.13 3.20 -2.99
CA ARG A 58 -8.23 2.25 -3.03
C ARG A 58 -9.43 2.88 -3.70
N LEU A 59 -9.94 2.24 -4.74
CA LEU A 59 -10.99 2.77 -5.62
C LEU A 59 -11.87 1.65 -6.16
N VAL A 60 -13.06 2.04 -6.62
CA VAL A 60 -13.99 1.15 -7.31
C VAL A 60 -13.37 0.62 -8.61
N CYS A 61 -13.58 -0.66 -8.85
CA CYS A 61 -13.14 -1.36 -10.05
C CYS A 61 -14.21 -1.33 -11.13
N ALA A 62 -13.79 -1.11 -12.37
CA ALA A 62 -14.62 -1.20 -13.57
C ALA A 62 -14.01 -2.22 -14.56
N PRO A 63 -14.83 -2.85 -15.42
CA PRO A 63 -14.32 -3.84 -16.37
C PRO A 63 -13.64 -3.19 -17.57
N HIS A 64 -12.61 -3.87 -18.10
CA HIS A 64 -12.21 -3.75 -19.50
C HIS A 64 -11.85 -5.12 -20.09
N ASN A 65 -11.72 -5.19 -21.42
CA ASN A 65 -11.35 -6.39 -22.18
C ASN A 65 -10.28 -6.03 -23.21
N ASP A 66 -9.24 -5.32 -22.75
CA ASP A 66 -8.09 -5.00 -23.60
C ASP A 66 -7.36 -6.29 -24.00
N PRO A 67 -6.74 -6.38 -25.20
CA PRO A 67 -5.98 -7.57 -25.58
C PRO A 67 -4.88 -7.97 -24.59
N ASP A 68 -4.27 -7.00 -23.89
CA ASP A 68 -3.33 -7.26 -22.81
C ASP A 68 -4.06 -7.33 -21.46
N PRO A 69 -4.19 -8.51 -20.82
CA PRO A 69 -4.83 -8.59 -19.51
C PRO A 69 -3.95 -8.03 -18.39
N ARG A 70 -2.67 -7.73 -18.65
CA ARG A 70 -1.70 -7.28 -17.63
C ARG A 70 -1.65 -5.76 -17.50
N VAL A 71 -2.66 -5.06 -17.99
CA VAL A 71 -2.77 -3.61 -17.86
C VAL A 71 -3.87 -3.23 -16.87
N ILE A 72 -3.71 -2.06 -16.26
CA ILE A 72 -4.73 -1.39 -15.46
C ILE A 72 -4.89 0.03 -15.97
N PHE A 73 -6.13 0.45 -16.15
CA PHE A 73 -6.40 1.83 -16.57
C PHE A 73 -6.68 2.72 -15.36
N ILE A 74 -5.95 3.82 -15.26
CA ILE A 74 -6.05 4.81 -14.19
C ILE A 74 -6.15 6.20 -14.84
N SER A 75 -6.97 7.10 -14.32
CA SER A 75 -7.02 8.46 -14.88
C SER A 75 -5.76 9.25 -14.54
N ASN A 76 -5.43 10.23 -15.38
CA ASN A 76 -4.32 11.15 -15.09
C ASN A 76 -4.55 11.94 -13.78
N ASN A 77 -5.81 12.27 -13.46
CA ASN A 77 -6.18 12.92 -12.21
C ASN A 77 -5.91 12.03 -10.98
N LEU A 78 -6.11 10.72 -11.08
CA LEU A 78 -5.77 9.79 -10.02
C LEU A 78 -4.26 9.55 -9.95
N ALA A 79 -3.61 9.34 -11.10
CA ALA A 79 -2.17 9.10 -11.19
C ALA A 79 -1.36 10.25 -10.57
N SER A 80 -1.74 11.51 -10.83
CA SER A 80 -1.09 12.69 -10.24
C SER A 80 -1.20 12.81 -8.71
N LYS A 81 -2.10 12.06 -8.06
CA LYS A 81 -2.26 12.02 -6.60
C LYS A 81 -1.49 10.88 -5.94
N ILE A 82 -1.01 9.93 -6.73
CA ILE A 82 -0.24 8.76 -6.27
C ILE A 82 1.22 9.14 -6.35
N MET A 83 1.78 9.61 -5.23
CA MET A 83 3.21 9.89 -5.10
C MET A 83 3.94 8.71 -4.48
N PHE A 84 5.10 8.37 -5.03
CA PHE A 84 5.96 7.32 -4.52
C PHE A 84 7.44 7.65 -4.76
N CYS A 85 8.31 7.04 -3.95
CA CYS A 85 9.74 7.22 -4.07
C CYS A 85 10.30 6.31 -5.16
N THR A 86 11.20 6.86 -5.96
CA THR A 86 12.02 6.15 -6.95
C THR A 86 13.48 6.48 -6.75
N VAL A 87 14.37 5.61 -7.21
CA VAL A 87 15.81 5.90 -7.25
C VAL A 87 16.17 6.37 -8.66
N GLU A 88 16.84 7.52 -8.76
CA GLU A 88 17.26 8.05 -10.05
C GLU A 88 18.48 7.30 -10.60
N GLU A 89 18.37 6.83 -11.85
CA GLU A 89 19.53 6.39 -12.61
C GLU A 89 20.24 7.61 -13.18
N VAL A 90 21.46 7.86 -12.70
CA VAL A 90 22.31 8.95 -13.19
C VAL A 90 22.91 8.59 -14.56
N SER A 91 23.07 7.28 -14.82
CA SER A 91 23.34 6.72 -16.14
C SER A 91 22.80 5.28 -16.21
N PRO A 92 22.62 4.69 -17.41
CA PRO A 92 22.04 3.36 -17.55
C PRO A 92 22.79 2.32 -16.72
N GLY A 93 22.12 1.75 -15.72
CA GLY A 93 22.71 0.76 -14.80
C GLY A 93 23.61 1.33 -13.69
N VAL A 94 23.70 2.66 -13.55
CA VAL A 94 24.32 3.32 -12.40
C VAL A 94 23.24 4.09 -11.65
N THR A 95 22.69 3.43 -10.65
CA THR A 95 21.81 4.03 -9.66
C THR A 95 22.69 4.74 -8.62
N GLU A 96 22.59 6.07 -8.52
CA GLU A 96 23.06 6.74 -7.31
C GLU A 96 21.95 6.68 -6.27
N SER A 97 22.29 6.72 -4.97
CA SER A 97 21.33 6.74 -3.86
C SER A 97 20.55 8.07 -3.76
N ILE A 98 20.17 8.66 -4.89
CA ILE A 98 19.34 9.84 -4.99
C ILE A 98 17.90 9.36 -5.06
N TYR A 99 17.18 9.58 -3.95
CA TYR A 99 15.77 9.34 -3.86
C TYR A 99 15.01 10.54 -4.43
N SER A 100 14.13 10.29 -5.40
CA SER A 100 13.20 11.28 -5.90
C SER A 100 11.77 10.83 -5.67
N GLU A 101 10.90 11.78 -5.37
CA GLU A 101 9.46 11.55 -5.32
C GLU A 101 8.86 11.90 -6.67
N ARG A 102 8.07 11.00 -7.24
CA ARG A 102 7.33 11.27 -8.46
C ARG A 102 5.94 10.67 -8.42
N THR A 103 5.12 11.11 -9.35
CA THR A 103 3.78 10.59 -9.56
C THR A 103 3.80 9.42 -10.54
N LEU A 104 2.70 8.66 -10.53
CA LEU A 104 2.49 7.56 -11.47
C LEU A 104 2.43 8.10 -12.90
N ILE A 105 3.05 7.39 -13.84
CA ILE A 105 3.02 7.67 -15.29
C ILE A 105 2.61 6.42 -16.08
N GLU A 106 2.22 6.59 -17.35
CA GLU A 106 1.97 5.43 -18.22
C GLU A 106 3.23 4.57 -18.36
N GLY A 107 3.04 3.24 -18.35
CA GLY A 107 4.12 2.28 -18.41
C GLY A 107 4.71 1.90 -17.06
N ASP A 108 4.43 2.65 -15.99
CA ASP A 108 4.76 2.23 -14.62
C ASP A 108 4.05 0.92 -14.26
N TYR A 109 4.56 0.24 -13.24
CA TYR A 109 3.92 -0.93 -12.67
C TYR A 109 3.31 -0.61 -11.31
N VAL A 110 2.15 -1.20 -11.07
CA VAL A 110 1.50 -1.21 -9.76
C VAL A 110 1.20 -2.65 -9.36
N VAL A 111 1.18 -2.91 -8.06
CA VAL A 111 0.59 -4.13 -7.52
C VAL A 111 -0.87 -3.85 -7.22
N LEU A 112 -1.77 -4.59 -7.87
CA LEU A 112 -3.18 -4.63 -7.52
C LEU A 112 -3.39 -5.72 -6.47
N GLU A 113 -3.92 -5.32 -5.33
CA GLU A 113 -4.45 -6.19 -4.30
C GLU A 113 -5.96 -6.03 -4.21
N ARG A 114 -6.65 -7.13 -3.89
CA ARG A 114 -8.01 -7.03 -3.38
C ARG A 114 -8.19 -7.91 -2.15
N ALA A 115 -8.49 -7.25 -1.03
CA ALA A 115 -8.79 -7.91 0.23
C ALA A 115 -10.20 -8.54 0.26
N PRO A 116 -10.41 -9.67 0.94
CA PRO A 116 -9.41 -10.47 1.63
C PRO A 116 -8.51 -11.25 0.65
N SER A 117 -7.20 -11.20 0.89
CA SER A 117 -6.19 -11.86 0.07
C SER A 117 -6.04 -13.32 0.49
N LEU A 118 -6.94 -14.17 -0.01
CA LEU A 118 -7.03 -15.61 0.36
C LEU A 118 -6.08 -16.49 -0.46
N SER A 119 -5.60 -16.00 -1.60
CA SER A 119 -4.68 -16.71 -2.48
C SER A 119 -3.61 -15.77 -3.02
N LYS A 120 -2.52 -16.36 -3.53
CA LYS A 120 -1.47 -15.60 -4.24
C LYS A 120 -1.98 -14.87 -5.48
N TYR A 121 -3.15 -15.22 -6.01
CA TYR A 121 -3.74 -14.59 -7.18
C TYR A 121 -4.51 -13.32 -6.85
N ASN A 122 -4.75 -13.03 -5.56
CA ASN A 122 -5.37 -11.79 -5.08
C ASN A 122 -4.41 -10.59 -5.07
N ILE A 123 -3.17 -10.80 -5.53
CA ILE A 123 -2.13 -9.78 -5.62
C ILE A 123 -1.44 -9.99 -6.98
N GLN A 124 -1.52 -9.00 -7.87
CA GLN A 124 -0.97 -9.11 -9.23
C GLN A 124 -0.29 -7.82 -9.67
N PRO A 125 0.89 -7.88 -10.30
CA PRO A 125 1.50 -6.71 -10.93
C PRO A 125 0.78 -6.40 -12.24
N LEU A 126 0.44 -5.14 -12.45
CA LEU A 126 -0.21 -4.62 -13.65
C LEU A 126 0.50 -3.36 -14.14
N ARG A 127 0.59 -3.20 -15.45
CA ARG A 127 1.15 -2.02 -16.10
C ARG A 127 0.11 -0.93 -16.23
N VAL A 128 0.47 0.30 -15.90
CA VAL A 128 -0.43 1.45 -15.92
C VAL A 128 -0.61 1.96 -17.34
N LEU A 129 -1.86 2.16 -17.72
CA LEU A 129 -2.26 2.93 -18.89
C LEU A 129 -3.25 4.01 -18.47
N TYR A 130 -3.25 5.13 -19.18
CA TYR A 130 -4.16 6.22 -18.86
C TYR A 130 -5.51 6.09 -19.55
N TRP A 131 -6.53 6.63 -18.87
CA TRP A 131 -7.85 6.79 -19.46
C TRP A 131 -8.61 7.98 -18.86
N GLY A 132 -9.86 8.15 -19.28
CA GLY A 132 -10.63 9.38 -19.03
C GLY A 132 -11.38 9.47 -17.70
N GLU A 133 -11.72 8.37 -17.03
CA GLU A 133 -12.59 8.44 -15.83
C GLU A 133 -11.86 8.07 -14.53
N ASP A 134 -12.28 8.68 -13.42
CA ASP A 134 -11.68 8.51 -12.10
C ASP A 134 -12.10 7.19 -11.42
N CYS A 135 -11.93 6.06 -12.11
CA CYS A 135 -11.95 4.73 -11.51
C CYS A 135 -10.86 3.83 -12.11
N MET A 136 -10.67 2.65 -11.51
CA MET A 136 -9.67 1.70 -11.98
C MET A 136 -10.31 0.68 -12.90
N ARG A 137 -9.87 0.59 -14.16
CA ARG A 137 -10.32 -0.51 -15.01
C ARG A 137 -9.37 -1.69 -14.90
N ILE A 138 -9.93 -2.85 -14.59
CA ILE A 138 -9.20 -4.12 -14.50
C ILE A 138 -9.77 -5.11 -15.49
N HIS A 139 -8.90 -5.91 -16.10
CA HIS A 139 -9.31 -6.86 -17.12
C HIS A 139 -10.22 -7.94 -16.49
N THR A 140 -11.34 -8.27 -17.12
CA THR A 140 -12.32 -9.24 -16.60
C THR A 140 -11.71 -10.59 -16.20
N LYS A 141 -10.83 -11.14 -17.05
CA LYS A 141 -10.02 -12.34 -16.75
C LYS A 141 -9.19 -12.19 -15.46
N VAL A 142 -8.49 -11.06 -15.28
CA VAL A 142 -7.70 -10.80 -14.07
C VAL A 142 -8.61 -10.68 -12.86
N PHE A 143 -9.71 -9.93 -12.99
CA PHE A 143 -10.65 -9.69 -11.90
C PHE A 143 -11.34 -10.97 -11.41
N SER A 144 -11.53 -11.95 -12.29
CA SER A 144 -12.10 -13.26 -11.94
C SER A 144 -11.28 -14.04 -10.89
N TYR A 145 -9.96 -13.82 -10.85
CA TYR A 145 -9.09 -14.46 -9.85
C TYR A 145 -9.29 -13.91 -8.44
N PHE A 146 -9.89 -12.72 -8.30
CA PHE A 146 -10.20 -12.15 -7.00
C PHE A 146 -11.55 -12.64 -6.43
N HIS A 147 -12.19 -13.60 -7.10
CA HIS A 147 -13.48 -14.23 -6.75
C HIS A 147 -14.65 -13.23 -6.65
N ARG A 148 -14.76 -12.32 -7.63
CA ARG A 148 -15.69 -11.19 -7.57
C ARG A 148 -16.21 -10.67 -8.89
N ASP A 149 -17.19 -9.79 -8.76
CA ASP A 149 -17.92 -9.07 -9.79
C ASP A 149 -17.78 -7.54 -9.62
N TYR A 150 -18.21 -6.80 -10.65
CA TYR A 150 -18.08 -5.35 -10.71
C TYR A 150 -19.29 -4.64 -10.07
N ASP A 151 -19.66 -5.05 -8.86
CA ASP A 151 -20.85 -4.58 -8.14
C ASP A 151 -20.55 -3.42 -7.16
N ARG A 152 -19.51 -2.63 -7.48
CA ARG A 152 -18.83 -1.62 -6.64
C ARG A 152 -17.71 -2.16 -5.77
N ASP A 153 -17.25 -3.37 -6.06
CA ASP A 153 -16.02 -3.87 -5.47
C ASP A 153 -14.84 -2.92 -5.71
N GLU A 154 -14.02 -2.81 -4.67
CA GLU A 154 -12.85 -1.93 -4.65
C GLU A 154 -11.56 -2.75 -4.74
N GLY A 155 -10.60 -2.20 -5.46
CA GLY A 155 -9.23 -2.69 -5.51
C GLY A 155 -8.30 -1.71 -4.82
N HIS A 156 -7.15 -2.19 -4.37
CA HIS A 156 -6.09 -1.39 -3.79
C HIS A 156 -4.87 -1.51 -4.71
N ILE A 157 -4.31 -0.39 -5.12
CA ILE A 157 -3.06 -0.38 -5.88
C ILE A 157 -1.92 0.25 -5.09
N TYR A 158 -0.73 -0.33 -5.27
CA TYR A 158 0.52 0.12 -4.69
C TYR A 158 1.51 0.37 -5.83
N ALA A 159 2.06 1.58 -5.94
CA ALA A 159 3.06 1.89 -6.96
C ALA A 159 4.38 1.18 -6.68
N LEU A 160 5.01 0.66 -7.74
CA LEU A 160 6.33 0.03 -7.65
C LEU A 160 7.41 1.02 -8.08
N GLY A 161 8.24 1.43 -7.12
CA GLY A 161 9.28 2.45 -7.33
C GLY A 161 10.56 1.97 -7.98
N ASN A 162 10.90 0.68 -7.83
CA ASN A 162 12.19 0.14 -8.23
C ASN A 162 12.01 -1.06 -9.17
N PHE A 163 12.92 -1.20 -10.13
CA PHE A 163 12.97 -2.35 -11.04
C PHE A 163 13.10 -3.69 -10.30
N GLU A 164 13.84 -3.73 -9.19
CA GLU A 164 13.97 -4.93 -8.34
C GLU A 164 12.62 -5.40 -7.78
N SER A 165 11.67 -4.49 -7.56
CA SER A 165 10.33 -4.82 -7.06
C SER A 165 9.39 -5.34 -8.16
N ILE A 166 9.82 -5.28 -9.42
CA ILE A 166 9.06 -5.72 -10.60
C ILE A 166 9.47 -7.15 -11.03
N GLN A 167 10.65 -7.62 -10.59
CA GLN A 167 11.23 -8.94 -10.90
C GLN A 167 10.63 -10.06 -10.05
#